data_AF-A0AA39J4I5-F1
#
_entry.id   AF-A0AA39J4I5-F1
#
_cell.length_a   1.000
_cell.length_b   1.000
_cell.length_c   1.000
_cell.angle_alpha   90.00
_cell.angle_beta   90.00
_cell.angle_gamma   90.00
#
_symmetry.space_group_name_H-M   'P 1'
#
loop_
_entity.id
_entity.type
_entity.pdbx_description
1 polymer ?
#
loop_
_entity_poly.entity_id
_entity_poly.type
_entity_poly.pdbx_seq_one_letter_code
_entity_poly.pdbx_strand_id
1 'polypeptide(L)'
;LLLILNVQTHWTSTHQMLWHALDYWGAVDIFITTHKELQDHYELSDEDWVAILMVTDWLKQFHLVTTKMSTTKTPMFSMMHATFYGLQQHFKEILTGLPDSTAPEIKQGLLDAHQKLSDYYYKFNASPFYIWAAHMCSPSIEDDK
;
A
#
# COMPACT_ATOMS: atom_id res chain seq x y z
N LEU A 1 8.02 -13.77 -0.80
CA LEU A 1 7.53 -12.88 0.27
C LEU A 1 6.81 -13.76 1.29
N LEU A 2 7.18 -13.73 2.58
CA LEU A 2 6.47 -14.51 3.60
C LEU A 2 5.17 -13.76 3.95
N LEU A 3 4.04 -14.21 3.37
CA LEU A 3 2.70 -13.69 3.68
C LEU A 3 2.39 -13.69 5.19
N ILE A 4 3.06 -14.56 5.94
CA ILE A 4 3.01 -14.69 7.40
C ILE A 4 3.52 -13.43 8.15
N LEU A 5 4.36 -12.60 7.53
CA LEU A 5 4.88 -11.36 8.12
C LEU A 5 4.09 -10.13 7.69
N ASN A 6 3.03 -10.30 6.90
CA ASN A 6 2.13 -9.22 6.54
C ASN A 6 1.47 -8.72 7.83
N VAL A 7 1.70 -7.46 8.19
CA VAL A 7 0.98 -6.81 9.30
C VAL A 7 -0.53 -7.03 9.08
N GLN A 8 -1.30 -7.05 10.18
CA GLN A 8 -2.76 -7.25 10.24
C GLN A 8 -3.57 -6.41 9.21
N THR A 9 -2.96 -5.42 8.57
CA THR A 9 -3.51 -4.64 7.46
C THR A 9 -3.60 -5.35 6.10
N HIS A 10 -3.01 -6.54 5.93
CA HIS A 10 -3.13 -7.40 4.73
C HIS A 10 -2.75 -6.80 3.35
N TRP A 11 -2.26 -5.55 3.27
CA TRP A 11 -2.01 -4.81 2.02
C TRP A 11 -1.19 -5.55 0.96
N THR A 12 -0.19 -6.33 1.37
CA THR A 12 0.64 -7.10 0.43
C THR A 12 -0.15 -8.22 -0.25
N SER A 13 -1.05 -8.89 0.48
CA SER A 13 -1.89 -9.95 -0.08
C SER A 13 -2.91 -9.37 -1.04
N THR A 14 -3.51 -8.22 -0.70
CA THR A 14 -4.44 -7.51 -1.59
C THR A 14 -3.73 -7.06 -2.86
N HIS A 15 -2.54 -6.46 -2.77
CA HIS A 15 -1.75 -6.10 -3.95
C HIS A 15 -1.49 -7.32 -4.85
N GLN A 16 -1.03 -8.43 -4.28
CA GLN A 16 -0.73 -9.64 -5.05
C GLN A 16 -1.99 -10.22 -5.72
N MET A 17 -3.12 -10.25 -5.00
CA MET A 17 -4.39 -10.70 -5.55
C MET A 17 -4.82 -9.83 -6.74
N LEU A 18 -4.82 -8.51 -6.59
CA LEU A 18 -5.23 -7.60 -7.66
C LEU A 18 -4.26 -7.63 -8.85
N TRP A 19 -2.95 -7.70 -8.57
CA TRP A 19 -1.94 -7.85 -9.61
C TRP A 19 -2.14 -9.13 -10.43
N HIS A 20 -2.42 -10.26 -9.77
CA HIS A 20 -2.76 -11.50 -10.47
C HIS A 20 -4.08 -11.39 -11.25
N ALA A 21 -5.09 -10.71 -10.70
CA ALA A 21 -6.34 -10.50 -11.41
C ALA A 21 -6.11 -9.72 -12.73
N LEU A 22 -5.22 -8.71 -12.71
CA LEU A 22 -4.85 -7.95 -13.90
C LEU A 22 -4.05 -8.79 -14.92
N ASP A 23 -3.08 -9.58 -14.46
CA ASP A 23 -2.29 -10.47 -15.33
C ASP A 23 -3.17 -11.50 -16.06
N TYR A 24 -4.23 -11.96 -15.39
CA TYR A 24 -5.16 -12.94 -15.91
C TYR A 24 -6.48 -12.33 -16.40
N TRP A 25 -6.56 -11.01 -16.62
CA TRP A 25 -7.80 -10.32 -17.00
C TRP A 25 -8.55 -11.04 -18.12
N GLY A 26 -7.89 -11.31 -19.25
CA GLY A 26 -8.54 -11.99 -20.37
C GLY A 26 -9.03 -13.42 -20.04
N ALA A 27 -8.32 -14.14 -19.16
CA ALA A 27 -8.76 -15.47 -18.72
C ALA A 27 -9.95 -15.39 -17.75
N VAL A 28 -9.97 -14.39 -16.88
CA VAL A 28 -11.10 -14.10 -15.96
C VAL A 28 -12.34 -13.74 -16.77
N ASP A 29 -12.21 -12.88 -17.77
CA ASP A 29 -13.30 -12.45 -18.64
C ASP A 29 -13.88 -13.61 -19.45
N ILE A 30 -13.03 -14.41 -20.09
CA ILE A 30 -13.45 -15.64 -20.78
C ILE A 30 -14.14 -16.60 -19.82
N PHE A 31 -13.64 -16.75 -18.60
CA PHE A 31 -14.23 -17.65 -17.62
C PHE A 31 -15.63 -17.19 -17.19
N ILE A 32 -15.82 -15.89 -16.91
CA ILE A 32 -17.11 -15.32 -16.51
C ILE A 32 -18.11 -15.41 -17.66
N THR A 33 -17.72 -15.02 -18.88
CA THR A 33 -18.59 -15.07 -20.06
C THR A 33 -18.98 -16.50 -20.46
N THR A 34 -18.13 -17.50 -20.17
CA THR A 34 -18.44 -18.91 -20.40
C THR A 34 -19.46 -19.47 -19.39
N HIS A 35 -19.49 -18.93 -18.17
CA HIS A 35 -20.36 -19.39 -17.09
C HIS A 35 -21.45 -18.34 -16.79
N LYS A 36 -22.58 -18.42 -17.50
CA LYS A 36 -23.70 -17.47 -17.38
C LYS A 36 -24.19 -17.22 -15.94
N GLU A 37 -24.08 -18.22 -15.07
CA GLU A 37 -24.42 -18.11 -13.65
C GLU A 37 -23.51 -17.16 -12.85
N LEU A 38 -22.30 -16.91 -13.33
CA LEU A 38 -21.34 -15.97 -12.75
C LEU A 38 -21.44 -14.59 -13.39
N GLN A 39 -21.92 -14.51 -14.62
CA GLN A 39 -22.02 -13.25 -15.37
C GLN A 39 -22.87 -12.21 -14.64
N ASP A 40 -24.05 -12.59 -14.15
CA ASP A 40 -25.00 -11.67 -13.49
C ASP A 40 -24.44 -11.04 -12.19
N HIS A 41 -23.36 -11.58 -11.62
CA HIS A 41 -22.85 -11.19 -10.31
C HIS A 41 -21.39 -10.72 -10.29
N TYR A 42 -20.58 -11.18 -11.24
CA TYR A 42 -19.12 -10.99 -11.21
C TYR A 42 -18.56 -10.37 -12.49
N GLU A 43 -19.40 -10.04 -13.47
CA GLU A 43 -18.98 -9.28 -14.64
C GLU A 43 -18.47 -7.90 -14.18
N LEU A 44 -17.18 -7.64 -14.43
CA LEU A 44 -16.51 -6.40 -14.12
C LEU A 44 -16.51 -5.51 -15.36
N SER A 45 -16.94 -4.27 -15.20
CA SER A 45 -16.90 -3.26 -16.26
C SER A 45 -15.46 -2.82 -16.56
N ASP A 46 -15.25 -2.17 -17.70
CA ASP A 46 -13.96 -1.56 -18.01
C ASP A 46 -13.55 -0.52 -16.94
N GLU A 47 -14.53 0.20 -16.38
CA GLU A 47 -14.32 1.12 -15.26
C GLU A 47 -13.83 0.40 -14.00
N ASP A 48 -14.35 -0.80 -13.70
CA ASP A 48 -13.89 -1.61 -12.56
C ASP A 48 -12.45 -2.07 -12.75
N TRP A 49 -12.07 -2.48 -13.96
CA TRP A 49 -10.68 -2.86 -14.28
C TRP A 49 -9.72 -1.67 -14.16
N VAL A 50 -10.14 -0.48 -14.58
CA VAL A 50 -9.38 0.77 -14.38
C VAL A 50 -9.22 1.06 -12.88
N ALA A 51 -10.29 0.92 -12.09
CA ALA A 51 -10.23 1.08 -10.64
C ALA A 51 -9.28 0.08 -9.98
N ILE A 52 -9.33 -1.20 -10.38
CA ILE A 52 -8.43 -2.25 -9.89
C ILE A 52 -6.97 -1.91 -10.20
N LEU A 53 -6.69 -1.45 -11.43
CA LEU A 53 -5.35 -1.02 -11.83
C LEU A 53 -4.85 0.14 -10.95
N MET A 54 -5.69 1.17 -10.76
CA MET A 54 -5.36 2.33 -9.92
C MET A 54 -5.02 1.90 -8.48
N VAL A 55 -5.88 1.09 -7.85
CA VAL A 55 -5.66 0.61 -6.48
C VAL A 55 -4.42 -0.27 -6.39
N THR A 56 -4.17 -1.12 -7.38
CA THR A 56 -2.96 -1.96 -7.44
C THR A 56 -1.70 -1.10 -7.46
N ASP A 57 -1.68 -0.04 -8.28
CA ASP A 57 -0.52 0.84 -8.40
C ASP A 57 -0.23 1.61 -7.09
N TRP A 58 -1.27 2.00 -6.34
CA TRP A 58 -1.11 2.62 -5.03
C TRP A 58 -0.52 1.64 -4.00
N LEU A 59 -1.01 0.39 -4.01
CA LEU A 59 -0.54 -0.65 -3.09
C LEU A 59 0.89 -1.10 -3.40
N LYS A 60 1.39 -0.86 -4.61
CA LYS A 60 2.75 -1.23 -5.05
C LYS A 60 3.83 -0.63 -4.15
N GLN A 61 3.69 0.63 -3.72
CA GLN A 61 4.67 1.26 -2.82
C GLN A 61 4.72 0.55 -1.45
N PHE A 62 3.57 0.14 -0.92
CA PHE A 62 3.49 -0.64 0.33
C PHE A 62 4.12 -2.01 0.18
N HIS A 63 3.87 -2.67 -0.96
CA HIS A 63 4.50 -3.95 -1.28
C HIS A 63 6.03 -3.82 -1.34
N LEU A 64 6.55 -2.80 -2.03
CA LEU A 64 7.99 -2.54 -2.14
C LEU A 64 8.63 -2.27 -0.78
N VAL A 65 8.02 -1.40 0.02
CA VAL A 65 8.47 -1.09 1.38
C VAL A 65 8.48 -2.35 2.25
N THR A 66 7.40 -3.11 2.25
CA THR A 66 7.26 -4.32 3.08
C THR A 66 8.26 -5.39 2.65
N THR A 67 8.48 -5.56 1.34
CA THR A 67 9.47 -6.48 0.79
C THR A 67 10.86 -6.10 1.27
N LYS A 68 11.24 -4.84 1.08
CA LYS A 68 12.53 -4.31 1.56
C LYS A 68 12.68 -4.53 3.06
N MET A 69 11.63 -4.21 3.83
CA MET A 69 11.63 -4.41 5.29
C MET A 69 11.79 -5.86 5.71
N SER A 70 11.20 -6.79 4.96
CA SER A 70 11.25 -8.22 5.27
C SER A 70 12.54 -8.90 4.83
N THR A 71 13.25 -8.36 3.83
CA THR A 71 14.47 -8.97 3.28
C THR A 71 15.76 -8.44 3.88
N THR A 72 15.73 -7.26 4.51
CA THR A 72 16.96 -6.65 5.03
C THR A 72 17.33 -7.25 6.38
N LYS A 73 18.59 -7.64 6.55
CA LYS A 73 19.12 -8.19 7.82
C LYS A 73 19.53 -7.12 8.83
N THR A 74 19.44 -5.84 8.45
CA THR A 74 19.80 -4.71 9.31
C THR A 74 18.60 -4.18 10.07
N PRO A 75 18.78 -3.66 11.30
CA PRO A 75 17.69 -3.03 12.04
C PRO A 75 17.19 -1.79 11.29
N MET A 76 16.04 -1.88 10.63
CA MET A 76 15.40 -0.74 9.93
C MET A 76 14.57 0.15 10.84
N PHE A 77 14.70 -0.03 12.16
CA PHE A 77 13.93 0.71 13.15
C PHE A 77 14.17 2.23 13.05
N SER A 78 15.40 2.66 12.70
CA SER A 78 15.75 4.06 12.42
C SER A 78 15.12 4.61 11.13
N MET A 79 14.90 3.77 10.12
CA MET A 79 14.34 4.16 8.82
C MET A 79 12.81 4.02 8.76
N MET A 80 12.21 3.36 9.75
CA MET A 80 10.78 3.09 9.81
C MET A 80 9.97 4.40 9.78
N HIS A 81 10.38 5.39 10.57
CA HIS A 81 9.73 6.70 10.63
C HIS A 81 9.71 7.43 9.28
N ALA A 82 10.88 7.55 8.63
CA ALA A 82 10.99 8.16 7.31
C ALA A 82 10.17 7.42 6.25
N THR A 83 10.11 6.09 6.34
CA THR A 83 9.37 5.26 5.38
C THR A 83 7.85 5.45 5.52
N PHE A 84 7.32 5.45 6.75
CA PHE A 84 5.90 5.72 6.99
C PHE A 84 5.52 7.14 6.57
N TYR A 85 6.38 8.13 6.82
CA TYR A 85 6.17 9.49 6.34
C TYR A 85 6.11 9.56 4.80
N GLY A 86 7.04 8.88 4.11
CA GLY A 86 7.02 8.80 2.65
C GLY A 86 5.73 8.17 2.09
N LEU A 87 5.22 7.11 2.74
CA LEU A 87 3.96 6.48 2.35
C LEU A 87 2.74 7.40 2.57
N GLN A 88 2.74 8.22 3.64
CA GLN A 88 1.68 9.22 3.86
C GLN A 88 1.70 10.31 2.78
N GLN A 89 2.88 10.84 2.44
CA GLN A 89 2.99 11.84 1.38
C GLN A 89 2.52 11.27 0.03
N HIS A 90 2.88 10.02 -0.27
CA HIS A 90 2.41 9.34 -1.46
C HIS A 90 0.88 9.29 -1.55
N PHE A 91 0.18 8.90 -0.47
CA PHE A 91 -1.29 8.91 -0.47
C PHE A 91 -1.88 10.31 -0.54
N LYS A 92 -1.23 11.30 0.08
CA LYS A 92 -1.66 12.69 -0.03
C LYS A 92 -1.59 13.17 -1.48
N GLU A 93 -0.49 12.88 -2.18
CA GLU A 93 -0.32 13.20 -3.61
C GLU A 93 -1.41 12.53 -4.46
N ILE A 94 -1.67 11.24 -4.24
CA ILE A 94 -2.75 10.53 -4.92
C ILE A 94 -4.11 11.21 -4.64
N LEU A 95 -4.44 11.48 -3.38
CA LEU A 95 -5.70 12.15 -3.00
C LEU A 95 -5.87 13.51 -3.69
N THR A 96 -4.79 14.26 -3.87
CA THR A 96 -4.83 15.57 -4.56
C THR A 96 -4.95 15.46 -6.08
N GLY A 97 -4.52 14.33 -6.66
CA GLY A 97 -4.56 14.09 -8.10
C GLY A 97 -5.77 13.26 -8.57
N LEU A 98 -6.67 12.87 -7.66
CA LEU A 98 -7.83 12.06 -8.00
C LEU A 98 -8.81 12.83 -8.90
N PRO A 99 -9.24 12.25 -10.03
CA PRO A 99 -10.33 12.80 -10.83
C PRO A 99 -11.63 12.87 -10.01
N ASP A 100 -12.43 13.92 -10.22
CA ASP A 100 -13.75 14.06 -9.60
C ASP A 100 -14.73 12.94 -10.01
N SER A 101 -14.46 12.25 -11.12
CA SER A 101 -15.20 11.08 -11.59
C SER A 101 -14.86 9.78 -10.85
N THR A 102 -13.90 9.80 -9.92
CA THR A 102 -13.50 8.61 -9.15
C THR A 102 -14.63 8.19 -8.23
N ALA A 103 -14.91 6.88 -8.19
CA ALA A 103 -15.94 6.31 -7.31
C ALA A 103 -15.74 6.74 -5.84
N PRO A 104 -16.81 7.17 -5.14
CA PRO A 104 -16.70 7.69 -3.79
C PRO A 104 -16.14 6.65 -2.79
N GLU A 105 -16.37 5.37 -3.04
CA GLU A 105 -15.85 4.25 -2.24
C GLU A 105 -14.33 4.17 -2.31
N ILE A 106 -13.74 4.39 -3.49
CA ILE A 106 -12.29 4.39 -3.69
C ILE A 106 -11.68 5.59 -2.96
N LYS A 107 -12.31 6.76 -3.08
CA LYS A 107 -11.88 7.98 -2.37
C LYS A 107 -11.95 7.79 -0.86
N GLN A 108 -13.03 7.20 -0.35
CA GLN A 108 -13.18 6.90 1.07
C GLN A 108 -12.13 5.88 1.55
N GLY A 109 -11.90 4.81 0.79
CA GLY A 109 -10.88 3.81 1.12
C GLY A 109 -9.48 4.41 1.20
N LEU A 110 -9.16 5.38 0.33
CA LEU A 110 -7.88 6.09 0.36
C LEU A 110 -7.77 7.04 1.55
N LEU A 111 -8.86 7.73 1.92
CA LEU A 111 -8.92 8.56 3.13
C LEU A 111 -8.74 7.71 4.39
N ASP A 112 -9.41 6.56 4.47
CA ASP A 112 -9.29 5.63 5.60
C ASP A 112 -7.87 5.07 5.71
N ALA A 113 -7.24 4.74 4.57
CA ALA A 113 -5.86 4.28 4.52
C ALA A 113 -4.88 5.37 4.98
N HIS A 114 -5.06 6.61 4.52
CA HIS A 114 -4.27 7.75 4.97
C HIS A 114 -4.45 8.01 6.47
N GLN A 115 -5.68 8.01 6.98
CA GLN A 115 -5.97 8.18 8.40
C GLN A 115 -5.31 7.08 9.24
N LYS A 116 -5.43 5.82 8.83
CA LYS A 116 -4.82 4.69 9.53
C LYS A 116 -3.29 4.81 9.60
N LEU A 117 -2.65 5.30 8.54
CA LEU A 117 -1.22 5.60 8.56
C LEU A 117 -0.87 6.77 9.47
N SER A 118 -1.73 7.79 9.53
CA SER A 118 -1.59 8.90 10.49
C SER A 118 -1.61 8.41 11.93
N ASP A 119 -2.55 7.50 12.24
CA ASP A 119 -2.66 6.90 13.57
C ASP A 119 -1.41 6.09 13.94
N TYR A 120 -0.85 5.32 13.00
CA TYR A 120 0.41 4.61 13.22
C TYR A 120 1.56 5.58 13.47
N TYR A 121 1.68 6.64 12.66
CA TYR A 121 2.70 7.66 12.82
C TYR A 121 2.61 8.37 14.18
N TYR A 122 1.40 8.70 14.64
CA TYR A 122 1.19 9.27 15.97
C TYR A 122 1.65 8.30 17.08
N LYS A 123 1.35 7.00 16.98
CA LYS A 123 1.84 5.99 17.92
C LYS A 123 3.37 5.89 17.94
N PHE A 124 4.03 6.05 16.79
CA PHE A 124 5.48 6.11 16.72
C PHE A 124 6.05 7.35 17.41
N ASN A 125 5.43 8.52 17.22
CA ASN A 125 5.85 9.77 17.86
C ASN A 125 5.55 9.81 19.37
N ALA A 126 4.53 9.10 19.84
CA ALA A 126 4.19 9.00 21.26
C ALA A 126 5.26 8.27 22.09
N SER A 127 6.17 7.54 21.43
CA SER A 127 7.24 6.79 22.07
C SER A 127 8.61 7.35 21.67
N PRO A 128 9.45 7.77 22.62
CA PRO A 128 10.76 8.34 22.31
C PRO A 128 11.73 7.33 21.68
N PHE A 129 11.45 6.03 21.80
CA PHE A 129 12.34 4.96 21.31
C PHE A 129 12.60 5.04 19.79
N TYR A 130 11.59 5.37 18.99
CA TYR A 130 11.72 5.44 17.52
C TYR A 130 12.58 6.63 17.08
N ILE A 131 12.38 7.77 17.73
CA ILE A 131 13.17 8.99 17.49
C ILE A 131 14.62 8.76 17.94
N TRP A 132 14.82 8.17 19.14
CA TRP A 132 16.14 7.89 19.67
C TRP A 132 16.94 6.93 18.80
N ALA A 133 16.33 5.84 18.35
CA ALA A 133 17.00 4.89 17.46
C ALA A 133 17.30 5.48 16.08
N ALA A 134 16.45 6.39 15.56
CA ALA A 134 16.75 7.14 14.33
C ALA A 134 17.99 8.03 14.48
N HIS A 135 18.14 8.69 15.64
CA HIS A 135 19.32 9.50 15.95
C HIS A 135 20.58 8.66 16.22
N MET A 136 20.46 7.53 16.92
CA MET A 136 21.61 6.71 17.34
C MET A 136 22.14 5.77 16.23
N CYS A 137 21.30 5.38 15.26
CA CYS A 137 21.68 4.43 14.22
C CYS A 137 21.84 5.04 12.82
N SER A 138 21.87 6.37 12.70
CA SER A 138 22.20 7.06 11.43
C SER A 138 23.68 7.49 11.47
N PRO A 139 24.61 6.79 10.80
CA PRO A 139 26.04 7.07 10.91
C PRO A 139 26.48 8.22 9.99
N SER A 140 25.80 9.37 10.01
CA SER A 140 26.14 10.50 9.12
C SER A 140 25.72 11.88 9.65
N ILE A 141 25.98 12.22 10.91
CA ILE A 141 26.11 13.63 11.34
C ILE A 141 27.15 13.73 12.48
N GLU A 142 28.39 13.32 12.20
CA GLU A 142 29.65 13.61 12.92
C GLU A 142 30.71 13.40 11.82
N ASP A 143 31.56 14.33 11.39
CA ASP A 143 31.97 15.64 11.85
C ASP A 143 32.39 16.45 10.60
N ASP A 144 31.91 17.69 10.47
CA ASP A 144 32.63 18.71 9.69
C ASP A 144 32.61 19.99 10.55
N LYS A 145 33.69 20.13 11.32
CA LYS A 145 34.08 21.33 12.06
C LYS A 145 35.45 21.78 11.56
#